data_AF-A0A1S8X962-F1
#
_entry.id   AF-A0A1S8X962-F1
#
_cell.length_a   1.000
_cell.length_b   1.000
_cell.length_c   1.000
_cell.angle_alpha   90.00
_cell.angle_beta   90.00
_cell.angle_gamma   90.00
#
_symmetry.space_group_name_H-M   'P 1'
#
loop_
_entity.id
_entity.type
_entity.pdbx_description
1 polymer ?
#
loop_
_entity_poly.entity_id
_entity_poly.type
_entity_poly.pdbx_seq_one_letter_code
_entity_poly.pdbx_strand_id
1 'polypeptide(L)' 'MASNISQEHDPILHPAPGISRPMSQLTEEEQVKIATRMGLISTLPLFTFTEDKREKLTE' A
#
# COMPACT_ATOMS: atom_id res chain seq x y z
N MET A 1 25.32 13.63 17.52
CA MET A 1 23.91 13.96 17.78
C MET A 1 23.09 13.32 16.67
N ALA A 2 22.67 12.06 16.86
CA ALA A 2 21.79 11.41 15.90
C ALA A 2 20.42 12.09 16.02
N SER A 3 19.94 12.65 14.92
CA SER A 3 18.62 13.25 14.83
C SER A 3 17.56 12.22 15.22
N ASN A 4 16.83 12.49 16.31
CA ASN A 4 15.60 11.79 16.63
C ASN A 4 14.62 12.00 15.46
N ILE A 5 14.60 11.06 14.52
CA ILE A 5 13.50 10.97 13.55
C ILE A 5 12.28 10.65 14.40
N SER A 6 11.43 11.65 14.62
CA SER A 6 10.22 11.53 15.44
C SER A 6 9.44 10.27 15.01
N GLN A 7 9.26 9.32 15.94
CA GLN A 7 8.41 8.12 15.73
C GLN A 7 6.99 8.47 15.30
N GLU A 8 6.57 9.74 15.44
CA GLU A 8 5.30 10.29 14.96
C GLU A 8 5.12 10.22 13.43
N HIS A 9 6.21 10.07 12.67
CA HIS A 9 6.19 10.05 11.20
C HIS A 9 6.65 8.72 10.58
N ASP A 10 6.77 7.63 11.36
CA ASP A 10 7.13 6.32 10.80
C ASP A 10 5.87 5.53 10.42
N PRO A 11 5.47 5.51 9.13
CA PRO A 11 4.20 4.93 8.73
C PRO A 11 4.19 3.41 8.96
N ILE A 12 3.05 2.89 9.42
CA ILE A 12 2.84 1.44 9.48
C ILE A 12 2.55 0.94 8.06
N LEU A 13 3.30 -0.06 7.62
CA LEU A 13 3.21 -0.67 6.30
C LEU A 13 2.94 -2.18 6.40
N HIS A 14 2.43 -2.75 5.30
CA HIS A 14 1.96 -4.14 5.22
C HIS A 14 2.73 -4.94 4.16
N PRO A 15 3.89 -5.54 4.50
CA PRO A 15 4.68 -6.30 3.52
C PRO A 15 3.96 -7.58 3.06
N ALA A 16 3.17 -8.20 3.94
CA ALA A 16 2.41 -9.42 3.68
C ALA A 16 1.06 -9.42 4.44
N PRO A 17 0.08 -10.26 4.05
CA PRO A 17 -1.19 -10.39 4.75
C PRO A 17 -0.99 -10.70 6.24
N GLY A 18 -1.68 -9.96 7.11
CA GLY A 18 -1.58 -10.13 8.56
C GLY A 18 -0.28 -9.62 9.19
N ILE A 19 0.64 -9.06 8.40
CA ILE A 19 1.89 -8.48 8.91
C ILE A 19 1.83 -6.97 8.76
N SER A 20 2.01 -6.26 9.88
CA SER A 20 2.03 -4.80 9.95
C SER A 20 3.23 -4.37 10.79
N ARG A 21 4.05 -3.46 10.28
CA ARG A 21 5.17 -2.89 11.06
C ARG A 21 5.57 -1.51 10.53
N PRO A 22 6.26 -0.68 11.33
CA PRO A 22 6.77 0.61 10.89
C PRO A 22 7.73 0.48 9.70
N MET A 23 7.78 1.50 8.85
CA MET A 23 8.65 1.55 7.67
C MET A 23 10.12 1.36 8.02
N SER A 24 10.56 1.91 9.15
CA SER A 24 11.94 1.73 9.66
C SER A 24 12.33 0.27 9.94
N GLN A 25 11.37 -0.63 10.07
CA GLN A 25 11.57 -2.06 10.37
C GLN A 25 11.45 -2.96 9.14
N LEU A 26 11.30 -2.39 7.95
CA LEU A 26 11.26 -3.13 6.70
C LEU A 26 12.66 -3.39 6.16
N THR A 27 12.84 -4.58 5.59
CA THR A 27 14.00 -4.88 4.75
C THR A 27 13.94 -4.12 3.42
N GLU A 28 15.07 -3.95 2.74
CA GLU A 28 15.10 -3.34 1.40
C GLU A 28 14.18 -4.06 0.41
N GLU A 29 14.16 -5.40 0.46
CA GLU A 29 13.30 -6.21 -0.40
C GLU A 29 11.81 -5.92 -0.15
N GLU A 30 11.41 -5.78 1.11
CA GLU A 30 10.03 -5.42 1.47
C GLU A 30 9.67 -4.01 1.01
N GLN A 31 10.58 -3.05 1.16
CA GLN A 31 10.39 -1.67 0.67
C GLN A 31 10.21 -1.65 -0.86
N VAL A 32 11.04 -2.39 -1.61
CA VAL A 32 10.94 -2.50 -3.08
C VAL A 32 9.60 -3.12 -3.49
N LYS A 33 9.16 -4.19 -2.81
CA LYS A 33 7.86 -4.83 -3.08
C LYS A 33 6.70 -3.86 -2.86
N ILE A 34 6.72 -3.10 -1.77
CA ILE A 34 5.67 -2.12 -1.46
C ILE A 34 5.68 -1.00 -2.50
N ALA A 35 6.83 -0.40 -2.80
CA ALA A 35 6.95 0.66 -3.80
C ALA A 35 6.47 0.20 -5.19
N THR A 36 6.81 -1.02 -5.59
CA THR A 36 6.36 -1.62 -6.86
C THR A 36 4.84 -1.75 -6.90
N ARG A 37 4.22 -2.29 -5.84
CA ARG A 37 2.75 -2.39 -5.75
C ARG A 37 2.07 -1.02 -5.79
N MET A 38 2.61 -0.04 -5.07
CA MET A 38 2.09 1.34 -5.10
C MET A 38 2.14 1.92 -6.51
N GLY A 39 3.26 1.73 -7.22
CA GLY A 39 3.41 2.12 -8.62
C GLY A 39 2.32 1.48 -9.50
N LEU A 40 2.13 0.17 -9.40
CA LEU A 40 1.08 -0.53 -10.15
C LEU A 40 -0.32 0.02 -9.84
N ILE A 41 -0.67 0.16 -8.56
CA ILE A 41 -1.96 0.69 -8.12
C ILE A 41 -2.20 2.10 -8.66
N SER A 42 -1.18 2.97 -8.62
CA SER A 42 -1.29 4.34 -9.13
C SER A 42 -1.58 4.42 -10.63
N THR A 43 -1.23 3.36 -11.36
CA THR A 43 -1.46 3.24 -12.82
C THR A 43 -2.72 2.43 -13.16
N LEU A 44 -3.43 1.88 -12.17
CA LEU A 44 -4.65 1.13 -12.45
C LEU A 44 -5.73 2.09 -13.01
N PRO A 45 -6.48 1.66 -14.03
CA PRO A 45 -7.60 2.43 -14.52
C PRO A 45 -8.62 2.64 -13.40
N LEU A 46 -8.95 3.90 -13.14
CA LEU A 46 -10.02 4.26 -12.21
C LEU A 46 -11.35 3.97 -12.89
N PHE A 47 -11.99 2.88 -12.49
CA PHE A 47 -13.37 2.62 -12.89
C PHE A 47 -14.30 3.23 -11.85
N THR A 48 -15.11 4.19 -12.28
CA THR A 48 -16.28 4.60 -11.49
C THR A 48 -17.33 3.50 -11.59
N PHE A 49 -17.51 2.79 -10.48
CA PHE A 49 -18.67 1.92 -10.32
C PHE A 49 -19.93 2.78 -10.29
N THR A 50 -20.89 2.43 -11.13
CA THR A 50 -22.19 3.08 -11.23
C THR A 50 -23.25 1.97 -11.16
N GLU A 51 -24.34 2.19 -10.42
CA GLU A 51 -25.33 1.14 -10.13
C GLU A 51 -25.96 0.52 -11.39
N ASP A 52 -26.00 1.25 -12.51
CA ASP A 52 -26.43 0.77 -13.82
C ASP A 52 -25.55 -0.36 -14.41
N LYS A 53 -24.33 -0.54 -13.89
CA LYS A 53 -23.40 -1.60 -14.31
C LYS A 53 -23.50 -2.86 -13.43
N ARG A 54 -24.31 -2.83 -12.37
CA ARG A 54 -24.49 -3.95 -11.43
C ARG A 54 -25.10 -5.19 -12.08
N GLU A 55 -25.98 -5.00 -13.06
CA GLU A 55 -26.71 -6.09 -13.75
C GLU A 55 -25.82 -6.94 -14.68
N LYS A 56 -24.57 -6.52 -14.92
CA LYS A 56 -23.59 -7.26 -15.75
C LYS A 56 -22.60 -8.10 -14.94
N LEU A 57 -22.71 -8.11 -13.61
CA LEU A 57 -21.82 -8.86 -12.70
C LEU A 57 -22.50 -10.07 -12.04
N THR A 58 -23.74 -10.39 -12.43
CA THR A 58 -24.36 -11.66 -12.10
C THR A 58 -23.87 -12.74 -13.06
N GLU A 59 -22.95 -13.58 -12.59
CA GLU A 59 -22.77 -14.95 -13.11
C GLU A 59 -23.98 -15.81 -12.73
#